data_AF-A0A1M4M235-F1
#
_entry.id   AF-A0A1M4M235-F1
#
_cell.length_a   1.000
_cell.length_b   1.000
_cell.length_c   1.000
_cell.angle_alpha   90.00
_cell.angle_beta   90.00
_cell.angle_gamma   90.00
#
_symmetry.space_group_name_H-M   'P 1'
#
loop_
_entity.id
_entity.type
_entity.pdbx_description
1 polymer ?
#
loop_
_entity_poly.entity_id
_entity_poly.type
_entity_poly.pdbx_seq_one_letter_code
_entity_poly.pdbx_strand_id
1 'polypeptide(L)'
;MGLDIELGVIVAYAAGLILLYFVGWILIIPLKYLVKLIINGIMGGVLLFLINLLGGFVGLYIAINPLTAVIVGFLGVPGVVLLIVLQYIL
;
A
#
# COMPACT_ATOMS: atom_id res chain seq x y z
N MET A 1 5.69 -14.04 -51.86
CA MET A 1 6.03 -12.89 -51.00
C MET A 1 6.99 -13.42 -49.95
N GLY A 2 8.29 -13.36 -50.24
CA GLY A 2 9.33 -13.79 -49.31
C GLY A 2 9.38 -12.78 -48.17
N LEU A 3 9.24 -13.25 -46.94
CA LEU A 3 9.51 -12.44 -45.76
C LEU A 3 11.04 -12.37 -45.62
N ASP A 4 11.67 -11.48 -46.39
CA ASP A 4 13.05 -11.08 -46.18
C ASP A 4 13.07 -10.15 -44.95
N ILE A 5 12.85 -10.74 -43.78
CA ILE A 5 12.91 -10.00 -42.52
C ILE A 5 14.39 -9.75 -42.24
N GLU A 6 14.81 -8.51 -42.43
CA GLU A 6 16.14 -8.08 -42.05
C GLU A 6 16.36 -8.39 -40.56
N LEU A 7 17.48 -9.06 -40.24
CA LEU A 7 17.85 -9.40 -38.87
C LEU A 7 17.79 -8.18 -37.94
N GLY A 8 18.06 -6.97 -38.47
CA GLY A 8 17.92 -5.71 -37.73
C GLY A 8 16.51 -5.45 -37.19
N VAL A 9 15.47 -5.78 -37.97
CA VAL A 9 14.06 -5.64 -37.54
C VAL A 9 13.75 -6.62 -36.42
N ILE A 10 14.25 -7.85 -36.50
CA ILE A 10 14.06 -8.87 -35.45
C ILE A 10 14.74 -8.43 -34.15
N VAL A 11 15.97 -7.93 -34.22
CA VAL A 11 16.71 -7.44 -33.04
C VAL A 11 16.03 -6.20 -32.44
N ALA A 12 15.57 -5.26 -33.26
CA ALA A 12 14.85 -4.08 -32.79
C ALA A 12 13.54 -4.44 -32.07
N TYR A 13 12.77 -5.40 -32.60
CA TYR A 13 11.56 -5.91 -31.94
C TYR A 13 11.89 -6.62 -30.62
N ALA A 14 12.92 -7.46 -30.59
CA ALA A 14 13.34 -8.15 -29.38
C ALA A 14 13.77 -7.14 -28.29
N ALA A 15 14.57 -6.14 -28.65
CA ALA A 15 14.98 -5.08 -27.73
C ALA A 15 13.78 -4.26 -27.23
N GLY A 16 12.82 -3.93 -28.11
CA GLY A 16 11.58 -3.23 -27.74
C GLY A 16 10.71 -4.01 -26.77
N LEU A 17 10.55 -5.32 -26.98
CA LEU A 17 9.80 -6.20 -26.07
C LEU A 17 10.47 -6.33 -24.70
N ILE A 18 11.80 -6.44 -24.66
CA ILE A 18 12.57 -6.47 -23.40
C ILE A 18 12.38 -5.16 -22.64
N LEU A 19 12.53 -4.01 -23.31
CA LEU A 19 12.29 -2.70 -22.70
C LEU A 19 10.88 -2.56 -22.16
N LEU A 20 9.87 -2.95 -22.95
CA LEU A 20 8.47 -2.91 -22.54
C LEU A 20 8.23 -3.78 -21.29
N TYR A 21 8.85 -4.96 -21.24
CA TYR A 21 8.78 -5.84 -20.07
C TYR A 21 9.37 -5.20 -18.82
N PHE A 22 10.55 -4.59 -18.93
CA PHE A 22 11.17 -3.88 -17.80
C PHE A 22 10.33 -2.70 -17.31
N VAL A 23 9.81 -1.89 -18.22
CA VAL A 23 8.94 -0.75 -17.87
C VAL A 23 7.65 -1.24 -17.19
N GLY A 24 7.01 -2.27 -17.75
CA GLY A 24 5.83 -2.88 -17.15
C GLY A 24 6.10 -3.45 -15.77
N TRP A 25 7.24 -4.13 -15.59
CA TRP A 25 7.65 -4.68 -14.30
C TRP A 25 7.82 -3.56 -13.26
N ILE A 26 8.58 -2.51 -13.58
CA ILE A 26 8.87 -1.40 -12.66
C ILE A 26 7.57 -0.73 -12.19
N LEU A 27 6.55 -0.64 -13.04
CA LEU A 27 5.24 -0.08 -12.67
C LEU A 27 4.40 -1.01 -11.78
N ILE A 28 4.47 -2.33 -12.00
CA ILE A 28 3.67 -3.31 -11.26
C ILE A 28 4.16 -3.47 -9.80
N ILE A 29 5.47 -3.35 -9.55
CA ILE A 29 6.03 -3.46 -8.18
C ILE A 29 5.36 -2.47 -7.20
N PRO A 30 5.38 -1.13 -7.41
CA PRO A 30 4.82 -0.17 -6.46
C PRO A 30 3.30 -0.34 -6.31
N LEU A 31 2.61 -0.74 -7.38
CA LEU A 31 1.17 -0.96 -7.35
C LEU A 31 0.78 -2.08 -6.38
N LYS A 32 1.57 -3.17 -6.32
CA LYS A 32 1.36 -4.25 -5.33
C LYS A 32 1.50 -3.75 -3.89
N TYR A 33 2.49 -2.89 -3.62
CA TYR A 33 2.67 -2.30 -2.30
C TYR A 33 1.53 -1.35 -1.93
N LEU A 34 1.03 -0.57 -2.89
CA LEU A 34 -0.10 0.33 -2.68
C LEU A 34 -1.37 -0.44 -2.29
N VAL A 35 -1.67 -1.54 -2.99
CA VAL A 35 -2.81 -2.41 -2.64
C VAL A 35 -2.65 -3.00 -1.24
N LYS A 36 -1.44 -3.46 -0.89
CA LYS A 36 -1.17 -3.99 0.45
C LYS A 36 -1.34 -2.93 1.55
N LEU A 37 -0.94 -1.69 1.27
CA LEU A 37 -1.09 -0.56 2.19
C LEU A 37 -2.57 -0.17 2.36
N ILE A 38 -3.37 -0.22 1.29
CA ILE A 38 -4.82 0.00 1.37
C ILE A 38 -5.49 -1.07 2.22
N ILE A 39 -5.18 -2.36 2.01
CA ILE A 39 -5.77 -3.46 2.78
C ILE A 39 -5.40 -3.35 4.26
N ASN A 40 -4.13 -3.10 4.57
CA ASN A 40 -3.67 -2.89 5.94
C ASN A 40 -4.34 -1.66 6.56
N GLY A 41 -4.46 -0.56 5.81
CA GLY A 41 -5.16 0.65 6.24
C GLY A 41 -6.63 0.38 6.55
N ILE A 42 -7.35 -0.38 5.72
CA ILE A 42 -8.74 -0.76 5.99
C ILE A 42 -8.81 -1.59 7.28
N MET A 43 -7.95 -2.59 7.44
CA MET A 43 -7.90 -3.42 8.66
C MET A 43 -7.62 -2.59 9.91
N GLY A 44 -6.67 -1.64 9.85
CA GLY A 44 -6.36 -0.75 10.95
C GLY A 44 -7.46 0.26 11.24
N GLY A 45 -8.17 0.73 10.21
CA GLY A 45 -9.36 1.57 10.36
C GLY A 45 -10.50 0.83 11.05
N VAL A 46 -10.73 -0.43 10.70
CA VAL A 46 -11.69 -1.31 11.38
C VAL A 46 -11.27 -1.53 12.84
N LEU A 47 -9.99 -1.79 13.10
CA LEU A 47 -9.47 -1.94 14.46
C LEU A 47 -9.68 -0.67 15.30
N LEU A 48 -9.35 0.50 14.74
CA LEU A 48 -9.56 1.80 15.38
C LEU A 48 -11.05 2.07 15.64
N PHE A 49 -11.92 1.70 14.70
CA PHE A 49 -13.36 1.85 14.89
C PHE A 49 -13.87 1.03 16.08
N LEU A 50 -13.46 -0.25 16.15
CA LEU A 50 -13.82 -1.12 17.28
C LEU A 50 -13.28 -0.58 18.61
N ILE A 51 -12.04 -0.08 18.61
CA ILE A 51 -11.42 0.48 19.80
C ILE A 51 -12.08 1.78 20.22
N ASN A 52 -12.45 2.68 19.32
CA ASN A 52 -13.21 3.87 19.66
C ASN A 52 -14.60 3.53 20.19
N LEU A 53 -15.23 2.47 19.69
CA LEU A 53 -16.54 2.03 20.17
C LEU A 53 -16.48 1.51 21.61
N LEU A 54 -15.45 0.73 21.94
CA LEU A 54 -15.23 0.19 23.30
C LEU A 54 -14.56 1.22 24.24
N GLY A 55 -13.66 2.03 23.70
CA GLY A 55 -12.89 3.07 24.40
C GLY A 55 -13.70 4.34 24.66
N GLY A 56 -14.81 4.55 23.93
CA GLY A 56 -15.74 5.64 24.18
C GLY A 56 -16.32 5.63 25.60
N PHE A 57 -16.43 4.46 26.25
CA PHE A 57 -16.82 4.33 27.65
C PHE A 57 -15.75 4.86 28.64
N VAL A 58 -14.50 4.93 28.20
CA VAL A 58 -13.33 5.39 28.97
C VAL A 58 -12.90 6.80 28.53
N GLY A 59 -13.64 7.43 27.61
CA GLY A 59 -13.30 8.75 27.04
C GLY A 59 -12.15 8.73 26.03
N LEU A 60 -11.72 7.54 25.56
CA LEU A 60 -10.68 7.39 24.55
C LEU A 60 -11.29 7.51 23.15
N TYR A 61 -10.94 8.57 22.44
CA TYR A 61 -11.31 8.80 21.04
C TYR A 61 -10.06 9.11 20.22
N ILE A 62 -9.70 8.18 19.34
CA ILE A 62 -8.59 8.32 18.39
C ILE A 62 -9.16 8.70 17.02
N ALA A 63 -8.63 9.74 16.37
CA ALA A 63 -9.08 10.12 15.05
C ALA A 63 -8.86 8.99 14.02
N ILE A 64 -9.92 8.60 13.30
CA ILE A 64 -9.84 7.60 12.23
C ILE A 64 -9.56 8.32 10.92
N ASN A 65 -8.31 8.29 10.48
CA ASN A 65 -7.87 8.85 9.21
C ASN A 65 -6.95 7.85 8.49
N PRO A 66 -6.67 8.01 7.18
CA PRO A 66 -5.82 7.07 6.46
C PRO A 66 -4.43 6.86 7.09
N LEU A 67 -3.88 7.90 7.71
CA LEU A 67 -2.56 7.83 8.36
C LEU A 67 -2.62 6.98 9.64
N THR A 68 -3.55 7.26 10.56
CA THR A 68 -3.75 6.48 11.80
C THR A 68 -4.19 5.05 11.49
N ALA A 69 -5.02 4.87 10.47
CA ALA A 69 -5.45 3.56 10.01
C ALA A 69 -4.31 2.73 9.41
N VAL A 70 -3.38 3.32 8.67
CA VAL A 70 -2.17 2.62 8.18
C VAL A 70 -1.20 2.33 9.32
N ILE A 71 -0.99 3.28 10.24
CA ILE A 71 -0.13 3.08 11.42
C ILE A 71 -0.65 1.90 12.26
N VAL A 72 -1.93 1.91 12.62
CA VAL A 72 -2.57 0.83 13.40
C VAL A 72 -2.72 -0.43 12.57
N GLY A 73 -2.96 -0.33 11.26
CA GLY A 73 -3.05 -1.47 10.36
C GLY A 73 -1.73 -2.19 10.16
N PHE A 74 -0.62 -1.46 10.25
CA PHE A 74 0.72 -2.02 10.15
C PHE A 74 1.26 -2.51 11.49
N LEU A 75 1.06 -1.75 12.56
CA LEU A 75 1.58 -2.05 13.90
C LEU A 75 0.62 -2.86 14.77
N GLY A 76 -0.67 -2.91 14.44
CA GLY A 76 -1.72 -3.56 15.25
C GLY A 76 -1.98 -2.85 16.56
N VAL A 77 -2.15 -3.63 17.64
CA VAL A 77 -2.35 -3.15 19.02
C VAL A 77 -1.22 -2.19 19.47
N PRO A 78 0.08 -2.47 19.23
CA PRO A 78 1.15 -1.50 19.46
C PRO A 78 0.91 -0.12 18.82
N GLY A 79 0.33 -0.08 17.62
CA GLY A 79 0.02 1.18 16.93
C GLY A 79 -1.05 1.99 17.66
N VAL A 80 -2.03 1.32 18.26
CA VAL A 80 -3.07 1.98 19.07
C VAL A 80 -2.44 2.59 20.32
N VAL A 81 -1.60 1.83 21.02
CA VAL A 81 -0.88 2.32 22.21
C VAL A 81 -0.02 3.53 21.84
N LEU A 82 0.67 3.49 20.70
CA LEU A 82 1.46 4.60 20.19
C LEU A 82 0.60 5.86 20.00
N LEU A 83 -0.57 5.74 19.36
CA LEU A 83 -1.47 6.87 19.13
C LEU A 83 -2.03 7.44 20.44
N ILE A 84 -2.36 6.58 21.40
CA ILE A 84 -2.80 7.02 22.74
C ILE A 84 -1.69 7.81 23.44
N VAL A 85 -0.45 7.29 23.44
CA VAL A 85 0.70 8.02 24.02
C VAL A 85 0.92 9.36 23.33
N LEU A 86 0.82 9.40 22.01
CA LEU A 86 0.98 10.63 21.23
C LEU A 86 -0.10 11.67 21.61
N GLN A 87 -1.34 11.22 21.82
CA GLN A 87 -2.48 12.06 22.23
C GLN A 87 -2.35 12.59 23.67
N TYR A 88 -1.59 11.93 24.55
CA TYR A 88 -1.30 12.44 25.89
C TYR A 88 -0.08 13.39 25.94
N ILE A 89 0.81 13.31 24.94
CA ILE A 89 2.00 14.16 24.85
C ILE A 89 1.73 15.48 24.13
N LEU A 90 0.89 15.46 23.08
CA LEU A 90 0.47 16.63 22.29
C LEU A 90 -0.82 17.24 22.82
#